data_AF-A0A9D2I368-F1
#
_entry.id   AF-A0A9D2I368-F1
#
_cell.length_a   1.000
_cell.length_b   1.000
_cell.length_c   1.000
_cell.angle_alpha   90.00
_cell.angle_beta   90.00
_cell.angle_gamma   90.00
#
_symmetry.space_group_name_H-M   'P 1'
#
loop_
_entity.id
_entity.type
_entity.pdbx_description
1 polymer ?
#
loop_
_entity_poly.entity_id
_entity_poly.type
_entity_poly.pdbx_seq_one_letter_code
_entity_poly.pdbx_strand_id
1 'polypeptide(L)' 'MKEKLKVEAIQMELYQDFLNKMPQAEQRQRVEELLNWVMTEFPNLKAEYKWNQPMFTDHGTYIIGFSV' A
#
# COMPACT_ATOMS: atom_id res chain seq x y z
N MET A 1 4.55 16.40 -12.43
CA MET A 1 5.53 15.41 -11.94
C MET A 1 5.70 15.45 -10.42
N LYS A 2 6.01 16.61 -9.79
CA LYS A 2 6.19 16.73 -8.32
C LYS A 2 4.98 16.31 -7.48
N GLU A 3 3.78 16.49 -8.00
CA GLU A 3 2.53 16.21 -7.28
C GLU A 3 2.21 14.71 -7.20
N LYS A 4 2.54 13.95 -8.26
CA LYS A 4 2.37 12.49 -8.30
C LYS A 4 3.29 11.78 -7.29
N LEU A 5 4.57 12.17 -7.26
CA LEU A 5 5.56 11.68 -6.29
C LEU A 5 5.14 11.94 -4.84
N LYS A 6 4.48 13.07 -4.57
CA LYS A 6 4.02 13.41 -3.22
C LYS A 6 2.84 12.53 -2.79
N VAL A 7 1.94 12.19 -3.71
CA VAL A 7 0.80 11.31 -3.43
C VAL A 7 1.26 9.87 -3.17
N GLU A 8 2.18 9.35 -4.00
CA GLU A 8 2.77 8.02 -3.82
C GLU A 8 3.47 7.90 -2.45
N ALA A 9 4.23 8.93 -2.05
CA ALA A 9 4.87 8.97 -0.73
C ALA A 9 3.86 8.95 0.43
N ILE A 10 2.75 9.70 0.34
CA ILE A 10 1.68 9.71 1.35
C ILE A 10 0.97 8.36 1.44
N GLN A 11 0.79 7.67 0.31
CA GLN A 11 0.15 6.35 0.30
C GLN A 11 1.04 5.27 0.93
N MET A 12 2.36 5.36 0.80
CA MET A 12 3.27 4.44 1.50
C MET A 12 3.33 4.70 3.00
N GLU A 13 3.28 5.96 3.45
CA GLU A 13 3.19 6.30 4.87
C GLU A 13 1.97 5.67 5.55
N LEU A 14 0.84 5.53 4.84
CA LEU A 14 -0.38 4.88 5.34
C LEU A 14 -0.15 3.42 5.77
N TYR A 15 0.84 2.73 5.17
CA TYR A 15 1.10 1.31 5.40
C TYR A 15 2.33 1.06 6.29
N GLN A 16 3.00 2.11 6.76
CA GLN A 16 4.23 2.00 7.52
C GLN A 16 4.06 1.16 8.80
N ASP A 17 2.92 1.28 9.49
CA ASP A 17 2.62 0.49 10.69
C ASP A 17 2.51 -1.01 10.43
N PHE A 18 2.03 -1.41 9.24
CA PHE A 18 1.98 -2.80 8.84
C PHE A 18 3.35 -3.33 8.43
N LEU A 19 4.11 -2.54 7.67
CA LEU A 19 5.45 -2.89 7.23
C LEU A 19 6.43 -3.02 8.40
N ASN A 20 6.32 -2.13 9.39
CA ASN A 20 7.16 -2.14 10.59
C ASN A 20 6.96 -3.39 11.47
N LYS A 21 5.80 -4.05 11.38
CA LYS A 21 5.53 -5.30 12.11
C LYS A 21 6.26 -6.51 11.52
N MET A 22 6.78 -6.39 10.30
CA MET A 22 7.52 -7.48 9.65
C MET A 22 8.96 -7.53 10.21
N PRO A 23 9.37 -8.65 10.84
CA PRO A 23 10.70 -8.76 11.45
C PRO A 23 11.80 -9.02 10.41
N GLN A 24 11.46 -9.64 9.27
CA GLN A 24 12.42 -9.98 8.22
C GLN A 24 12.48 -8.86 7.18
N ALA A 25 13.67 -8.27 6.99
CA ALA A 25 13.87 -7.16 6.07
C ALA A 25 13.54 -7.54 4.61
N GLU A 26 13.88 -8.76 4.18
CA GLU A 26 13.58 -9.24 2.83
C GLU A 26 12.07 -9.38 2.58
N GLN A 27 11.33 -9.88 3.56
CA GLN A 27 9.87 -9.95 3.49
C GLN A 27 9.26 -8.56 3.37
N ARG A 28 9.73 -7.62 4.20
CA ARG A 28 9.27 -6.22 4.18
C ARG A 28 9.51 -5.59 2.81
N GLN A 29 10.71 -5.73 2.26
CA GLN A 29 11.06 -5.17 0.96
C GLN A 29 10.14 -5.70 -0.15
N ARG A 30 9.89 -7.01 -0.20
CA ARG A 30 8.99 -7.60 -1.21
C ARG A 30 7.56 -7.06 -1.10
N VAL A 31 7.06 -6.86 0.13
CA VAL A 31 5.71 -6.31 0.33
C VAL A 31 5.67 -4.82 -0.02
N GLU A 32 6.70 -4.04 0.30
CA GLU A 32 6.83 -2.65 -0.13
C GLU A 32 6.82 -2.52 -1.65
N GLU A 33 7.61 -3.34 -2.34
CA GLU A 33 7.66 -3.38 -3.81
C GLU A 33 6.29 -3.72 -4.41
N LEU A 34 5.59 -4.71 -3.83
CA LEU A 34 4.25 -5.09 -4.27
C LEU A 34 3.22 -3.98 -4.08
N LEU A 35 3.18 -3.35 -2.91
CA LEU A 35 2.24 -2.27 -2.61
C LEU A 35 2.49 -1.05 -3.52
N ASN A 36 3.75 -0.69 -3.73
CA ASN A 36 4.14 0.37 -4.67
C ASN A 36 3.74 0.05 -6.11
N TRP A 37 3.94 -1.21 -6.54
CA TRP A 37 3.53 -1.66 -7.86
C TRP A 37 2.01 -1.53 -8.06
N VAL A 38 1.21 -1.95 -7.07
CA VAL A 38 -0.26 -1.80 -7.15
C VAL A 38 -0.66 -0.33 -7.28
N MET A 39 -0.07 0.58 -6.49
CA MET A 39 -0.35 2.01 -6.57
C MET A 39 0.05 2.63 -7.92
N THR A 40 1.15 2.13 -8.50
CA THR A 40 1.69 2.64 -9.77
C THR A 40 0.87 2.16 -10.97
N GLU A 41 0.54 0.87 -11.02
CA GLU A 41 -0.18 0.26 -12.15
C GLU A 41 -1.68 0.55 -12.09
N PHE A 42 -2.25 0.68 -10.90
CA PHE A 42 -3.69 0.88 -10.71
C PHE A 42 -3.96 2.19 -9.94
N PRO A 43 -3.66 3.37 -10.54
CA PRO A 43 -3.75 4.65 -9.85
C PRO A 43 -5.19 5.05 -9.46
N ASN A 44 -6.19 4.39 -10.04
CA ASN A 44 -7.60 4.60 -9.69
C ASN A 44 -8.00 3.87 -8.40
N LEU A 45 -7.23 2.87 -7.97
CA LEU A 45 -7.49 2.18 -6.72
C LEU A 45 -7.19 3.12 -5.55
N LYS A 46 -8.13 3.20 -4.62
CA LYS A 46 -7.97 3.91 -3.38
C LYS A 46 -7.29 3.01 -2.35
N ALA A 47 -6.12 3.44 -1.90
CA ALA A 47 -5.40 2.88 -0.76
C ALA A 47 -6.15 3.14 0.56
N GLU A 48 -6.36 2.09 1.36
CA GLU A 48 -7.03 2.13 2.65
C GLU A 48 -6.31 1.24 3.68
N TYR A 49 -6.30 1.64 4.95
CA TYR A 49 -5.81 0.82 6.04
C TYR A 49 -6.95 0.42 6.96
N LYS A 50 -7.32 -0.85 6.97
CA LYS A 50 -8.42 -1.39 7.78
C LYS A 50 -8.03 -2.73 8.37
N TRP A 51 -8.51 -3.02 9.58
CA TRP A 51 -8.23 -4.28 10.29
C TRP A 51 -6.73 -4.63 10.38
N ASN A 52 -5.88 -3.62 10.56
CA ASN A 52 -4.41 -3.74 10.55
C ASN A 52 -3.80 -4.22 9.22
N GLN A 53 -4.53 -4.14 8.11
CA GLN A 53 -4.12 -4.61 6.80
C GLN A 53 -4.19 -3.49 5.76
N PRO A 54 -3.22 -3.42 4.83
CA PRO A 54 -3.34 -2.59 3.63
C PRO A 54 -4.39 -3.17 2.70
N MET A 55 -5.28 -2.32 2.20
CA MET A 55 -6.38 -2.67 1.32
C MET A 55 -6.49 -1.68 0.18
N PHE A 56 -6.97 -2.16 -0.96
CA PHE A 56 -7.29 -1.35 -2.11
C PHE A 56 -8.76 -1.53 -2.45
N THR A 57 -9.41 -0.39 -2.68
CA THR A 57 -10.83 -0.32 -3.00
C THR A 57 -11.05 0.49 -4.26
N ASP A 58 -12.15 0.25 -4.96
CA ASP A 58 -12.58 1.07 -6.08
C ASP A 58 -14.06 1.40 -5.94
N HIS A 59 -14.41 2.68 -5.99
CA HIS A 59 -15.80 3.16 -5.82
C HIS A 59 -16.54 2.55 -4.61
N GLY A 60 -15.83 2.34 -3.48
CA GLY A 60 -16.39 1.75 -2.26
C GLY A 60 -16.48 0.21 -2.26
N THR A 61 -16.04 -0.45 -3.33
CA THR A 61 -15.97 -1.90 -3.45
C THR A 61 -14.58 -2.41 -3.06
N TYR A 62 -14.51 -3.46 -2.25
CA TYR A 62 -13.26 -4.13 -1.91
C TYR A 62 -12.69 -4.86 -3.14
N ILE A 63 -11.39 -4.64 -3.41
CA ILE A 63 -10.68 -5.27 -4.54
C ILE A 63 -9.67 -6.29 -4.02
N ILE A 64 -8.73 -5.85 -3.18
CA ILE A 64 -7.66 -6.70 -2.64
C ILE A 64 -7.16 -6.16 -1.30
N GLY A 65 -6.73 -7.06 -0.43
CA GLY A 65 -6.07 -6.75 0.83
C GLY A 65 -4.91 -7.71 1.05
N PHE A 66 -3.86 -7.24 1.70
CA PHE A 66 -2.67 -8.04 1.97
C PHE A 66 -2.55 -8.33 3.47
N SER A 67 -2.09 -9.54 3.78
CA SER A 67 -1.79 -9.98 5.14
C SER A 67 -0.49 -10.76 5.13
N VAL A 68 0.22 -10.72 6.26
CA VAL A 68 1.46 -11.47 6.52
C VAL A 68 1.35 -12.24 7.84
#